data_AF-A0A9P6HMJ8-F1
#
_entry.id   AF-A0A9P6HMJ8-F1
#
_cell.length_a   1.000
_cell.length_b   1.000
_cell.length_c   1.000
_cell.angle_alpha   90.00
_cell.angle_beta   90.00
_cell.angle_gamma   90.00
#
_symmetry.space_group_name_H-M   'P 1'
#
loop_
_entity.id
_entity.type
_entity.pdbx_description
1 polymer ?
#
loop_
_entity_poly.entity_id
_entity_poly.type
_entity_poly.pdbx_seq_one_letter_code
_entity_poly.pdbx_strand_id
1 'polypeptide(L)'
;MVGPQHITLRFCTQGGRRDAGEYIIGLVVEGIGPSNPPAHTRSPLGPTSQISLRMSQTTDNQPMRVLFLSSRCLFNTQFIDSDTKEVLYSTRTPKVWFTRQSVTSVVRHAPSTKQPSGSESSSPVTPPPTSPSLVEKISVQEDASSELTKLDSLPHCTPGEEKDGVNEAEITKIHWKFFHDTLFEQELQTKDVNQLMEKSGCRPLRFDRTFKVNGIGYKWDLGLVGFDAPKLKMDDDAETVVAKFHRTCCFGTTKLTLELRPGSEDILDMIVMTLVWVQWRQRLRMFTMVPTAAMLL
;
A
#
# COMPACT_ATOMS: atom_id res chain seq x y z
N MET A 1 16.47 -32.22 24.94
CA MET A 1 15.48 -31.13 24.93
C MET A 1 14.95 -31.02 23.52
N VAL A 2 13.68 -31.38 23.30
CA VAL A 2 13.03 -31.27 21.98
C VAL A 2 12.37 -29.89 21.95
N GLY A 3 12.76 -29.05 20.99
CA GLY A 3 12.16 -27.73 20.80
C GLY A 3 10.69 -27.82 20.39
N PRO A 4 9.91 -26.73 20.55
CA PRO A 4 8.50 -26.71 20.15
C PRO A 4 8.37 -27.06 18.66
N GLN A 5 7.53 -28.05 18.35
CA GLN A 5 7.19 -28.41 16.97
C GLN A 5 5.90 -27.70 16.58
N HIS A 6 5.96 -26.88 15.52
CA HIS A 6 4.77 -26.28 14.92
C HIS A 6 4.26 -27.20 13.82
N ILE A 7 3.00 -27.65 13.94
CA ILE A 7 2.32 -28.42 12.90
C ILE A 7 1.25 -27.53 12.28
N THR A 8 1.42 -27.18 11.01
CA THR A 8 0.43 -26.40 10.25
C THR A 8 -0.52 -27.36 9.53
N LEU A 9 -1.79 -27.40 9.94
CA LEU A 9 -2.84 -28.16 9.25
C LEU A 9 -3.67 -27.21 8.39
N ARG A 10 -3.80 -27.50 7.09
CA ARG A 10 -4.67 -26.77 6.17
C ARG A 10 -5.92 -27.58 5.91
N PHE A 11 -7.09 -27.00 6.17
CA PHE A 11 -8.37 -27.61 5.85
C PHE A 11 -8.93 -26.97 4.57
N CYS A 12 -9.16 -27.79 3.54
CA CYS A 12 -9.96 -27.39 2.39
C CYS A 12 -11.39 -27.88 2.60
N THR A 13 -12.33 -26.97 2.84
CA THR A 13 -13.75 -27.32 2.83
C THR A 13 -14.21 -27.42 1.38
N GLN A 14 -14.45 -28.64 0.91
CA GLN A 14 -15.00 -28.89 -0.42
C GLN A 14 -16.51 -28.57 -0.39
N GLY A 15 -16.87 -27.30 -0.59
CA GLY A 15 -18.27 -26.89 -0.55
C GLY A 15 -18.50 -25.38 -0.70
N GLY A 16 -18.48 -24.89 -1.95
CA GLY A 16 -19.40 -23.86 -2.47
C GLY A 16 -19.55 -22.46 -1.84
N ARG A 17 -18.95 -22.13 -0.69
CA ARG A 17 -18.98 -20.76 -0.13
C ARG A 17 -17.58 -20.28 0.25
N ARG A 18 -17.31 -19.01 -0.09
CA ARG A 18 -16.01 -18.34 -0.06
C ARG A 18 -15.62 -17.85 1.34
N ASP A 19 -15.66 -18.71 2.34
CA ASP A 19 -15.13 -18.39 3.68
C ASP A 19 -14.00 -19.37 4.02
N ALA A 20 -12.91 -19.29 3.27
CA ALA A 20 -11.67 -19.98 3.62
C ALA A 20 -10.93 -19.16 4.67
N GLY A 21 -11.21 -19.41 5.95
CA GLY A 21 -10.39 -18.92 7.06
C GLY A 21 -9.15 -19.80 7.25
N GLU A 22 -7.99 -19.18 7.43
CA GLU A 22 -6.76 -19.88 7.85
C GLU A 22 -6.77 -19.98 9.38
N TYR A 23 -6.77 -21.20 9.91
CA TYR A 23 -6.71 -21.45 11.36
C TYR A 23 -5.32 -21.96 11.71
N ILE A 24 -4.60 -21.23 12.56
CA ILE A 24 -3.33 -21.70 13.13
C ILE A 24 -3.64 -22.37 14.47
N ILE A 25 -3.46 -23.68 14.55
CA ILE A 25 -3.58 -24.43 15.81
C ILE A 25 -2.19 -24.53 16.43
N GLY A 26 -1.93 -23.73 17.46
CA GLY A 26 -0.71 -23.87 18.27
C GLY A 26 -0.85 -25.03 19.25
N LEU A 27 -0.04 -26.07 19.09
CA LEU A 27 0.11 -27.14 20.10
C LEU A 27 1.16 -26.71 21.12
N VAL A 28 0.71 -26.27 22.30
CA VAL A 28 1.60 -26.07 23.44
C VAL A 28 1.64 -27.37 24.22
N VAL A 29 2.75 -28.09 24.14
CA VAL A 29 3.00 -29.27 24.99
C VAL A 29 3.63 -28.75 26.27
N GLU A 30 2.83 -28.54 27.31
CA GLU A 30 3.37 -28.27 28.64
C GLU A 30 3.99 -29.56 29.18
N GLY A 31 5.32 -29.64 29.16
CA GLY A 31 6.04 -30.68 29.87
C GLY A 31 5.88 -30.44 31.37
N ILE A 32 5.09 -31.28 32.04
CA ILE A 32 5.11 -31.34 33.51
C ILE A 32 6.53 -31.81 33.88
N GLY A 33 7.35 -30.88 34.37
CA GLY A 33 8.69 -31.18 34.85
C GLY A 33 8.67 -32.22 35.97
N PRO A 34 9.78 -32.94 36.20
CA PRO A 34 9.82 -34.00 37.20
C PRO A 34 9.62 -33.44 38.60
N SER A 35 8.40 -33.52 39.13
CA SER A 35 8.17 -33.40 40.57
C SER A 35 8.67 -34.70 41.21
N ASN A 36 9.71 -34.61 42.04
CA ASN A 36 10.19 -35.74 42.84
C ASN A 36 9.03 -36.36 43.64
N PRO A 37 8.69 -37.65 43.44
CA PRO A 37 7.65 -38.30 44.22
C PRO A 37 8.22 -38.81 45.56
N PRO A 38 7.48 -38.68 46.68
CA PRO A 38 7.78 -39.47 47.87
C PRO A 38 7.50 -40.95 47.62
N ALA A 39 8.35 -41.79 48.18
CA ALA A 39 8.33 -43.24 47.98
C ALA A 39 7.07 -43.91 48.54
N HIS A 40 6.66 -44.97 47.85
CA HIS A 40 5.67 -45.99 48.25
C HIS A 40 4.18 -45.71 47.99
N THR A 41 3.74 -45.81 46.74
CA THR A 41 2.57 -46.62 46.39
C THR A 41 2.59 -46.97 44.90
N ARG A 42 2.54 -48.28 44.57
CA ARG A 42 2.46 -48.77 43.18
C ARG A 42 1.01 -48.65 42.69
N SER A 43 0.75 -47.70 41.79
CA SER A 43 -0.45 -47.70 40.93
C SER A 43 -0.03 -47.79 39.46
N PRO A 44 -0.65 -48.66 38.63
CA PRO A 44 -0.27 -48.86 37.24
C PRO A 44 -1.15 -48.00 36.32
N LEU A 45 -0.97 -46.69 36.32
CA LEU A 45 -1.55 -45.81 35.30
C LEU A 45 -0.48 -44.81 34.90
N GLY A 46 -0.01 -44.94 33.65
CA GLY A 46 1.07 -44.14 33.09
C GLY A 46 0.74 -42.64 32.99
N PRO A 47 1.75 -41.80 32.70
CA PRO A 47 1.56 -40.36 32.59
C PRO A 47 0.53 -40.04 31.51
N THR A 48 -0.62 -39.54 31.93
CA THR A 48 -1.66 -39.07 31.01
C THR A 48 -1.32 -37.64 30.65
N SER A 49 -0.70 -37.44 29.49
CA SER A 49 -0.43 -36.10 28.96
C SER A 49 -1.76 -35.41 28.65
N GLN A 50 -2.07 -34.33 29.36
CA GLN A 50 -3.25 -33.52 29.08
C GLN A 50 -2.91 -32.54 27.96
N ILE A 51 -3.47 -32.78 26.77
CA ILE A 51 -3.33 -31.87 25.62
C ILE A 51 -4.39 -30.78 25.76
N SER A 52 -3.98 -29.57 26.10
CA SER A 52 -4.88 -28.41 26.14
C SER A 52 -4.83 -27.67 24.80
N LEU A 53 -5.90 -27.78 24.02
CA LEU A 53 -6.04 -27.06 22.75
C LEU A 53 -6.55 -25.64 23.03
N ARG A 54 -5.66 -24.64 22.98
CA ARG A 54 -6.09 -23.23 22.91
C ARG A 54 -6.33 -22.85 21.46
N MET A 55 -7.60 -22.74 21.07
CA MET A 55 -7.98 -22.03 19.85
C MET A 55 -7.86 -20.53 20.11
N SER A 56 -6.79 -19.90 19.63
CA SER A 56 -6.75 -18.45 19.47
C SER A 56 -7.51 -18.09 18.20
N GLN A 57 -8.74 -17.59 18.34
CA GLN A 57 -9.39 -16.89 17.23
C GLN A 57 -8.63 -15.57 17.02
N THR A 58 -7.95 -15.44 15.88
CA THR A 58 -7.51 -14.14 15.39
C THR A 58 -8.77 -13.33 15.10
N THR A 59 -9.10 -12.40 15.98
CA THR A 59 -10.27 -11.52 15.93
C THR A 59 -10.24 -10.51 14.77
N ASP A 60 -9.17 -10.49 13.97
CA ASP A 60 -9.04 -9.63 12.79
C ASP A 60 -9.58 -10.30 11.52
N ASN A 61 -10.80 -10.84 11.58
CA ASN A 61 -11.55 -11.26 10.39
C ASN A 61 -12.14 -10.05 9.63
N GLN A 62 -11.45 -8.90 9.63
CA GLN A 62 -11.84 -7.84 8.73
C GLN A 62 -11.48 -8.25 7.30
N PRO A 63 -12.42 -8.11 6.35
CA PRO A 63 -12.17 -8.49 4.97
C PRO A 63 -11.03 -7.61 4.41
N MET A 64 -10.15 -8.22 3.63
CA MET A 64 -9.13 -7.49 2.87
C MET A 64 -9.82 -6.46 1.97
N ARG A 65 -9.34 -5.22 2.01
CA ARG A 65 -9.80 -4.15 1.14
C ARG A 65 -9.17 -4.33 -0.24
N VAL A 66 -9.96 -4.21 -1.31
CA VAL A 66 -9.46 -4.43 -2.67
C VAL A 66 -9.61 -3.17 -3.50
N LEU A 67 -8.52 -2.71 -4.11
CA LEU A 67 -8.55 -1.63 -5.10
C LEU A 67 -8.43 -2.20 -6.51
N PHE A 68 -9.39 -1.88 -7.36
CA PHE A 68 -9.35 -2.16 -8.79
C PHE A 68 -8.58 -1.07 -9.52
N LEU A 69 -7.78 -1.48 -10.49
CA LEU A 69 -7.07 -0.54 -11.34
C LEU A 69 -7.79 -0.42 -12.69
N SER A 70 -8.09 0.82 -13.10
CA SER A 70 -8.84 1.09 -14.33
C SER A 70 -8.07 0.74 -15.61
N SER A 71 -6.74 0.69 -15.54
CA SER A 71 -5.86 0.40 -16.67
C SER A 71 -4.93 -0.78 -16.37
N ARG A 72 -4.47 -1.46 -17.43
CA ARG A 72 -3.38 -2.48 -17.37
C ARG A 72 -2.01 -1.85 -17.09
N CYS A 73 -1.96 -0.53 -17.07
CA CYS A 73 -0.78 0.28 -16.85
C CYS A 73 -0.94 1.05 -15.55
N LEU A 74 0.12 1.14 -14.74
CA LEU A 74 0.10 2.03 -13.57
C LEU A 74 0.28 3.51 -13.96
N PHE A 75 0.60 3.80 -15.22
CA PHE A 75 0.59 5.15 -15.76
C PHE A 75 -0.80 5.45 -16.32
N ASN A 76 -1.39 6.57 -15.91
CA ASN A 76 -2.75 6.95 -16.32
C ASN A 76 -3.78 5.92 -15.84
N THR A 77 -3.73 5.56 -14.56
CA THR A 77 -4.64 4.60 -13.92
C THR A 77 -5.38 5.24 -12.77
N GLN A 78 -6.55 4.69 -12.45
CA GLN A 78 -7.31 5.02 -11.26
C GLN A 78 -7.34 3.81 -10.34
N PHE A 79 -7.17 4.04 -9.05
CA PHE A 79 -7.34 3.05 -8.00
C PHE A 79 -8.75 3.23 -7.44
N ILE A 80 -9.63 2.29 -7.77
CA ILE A 80 -11.05 2.32 -7.49
C ILE A 80 -11.32 1.32 -6.36
N ASP A 81 -11.90 1.79 -5.27
CA ASP A 81 -12.28 0.96 -4.16
C ASP A 81 -13.36 -0.07 -4.56
N SER A 82 -13.17 -1.35 -4.19
CA SER A 82 -14.09 -2.41 -4.59
C SER A 82 -15.48 -2.27 -4.02
N ASP A 83 -15.60 -1.68 -2.84
CA ASP A 83 -16.80 -1.72 -2.03
C ASP A 83 -17.63 -0.47 -2.28
N THR A 84 -16.97 0.69 -2.24
CA THR A 84 -17.61 2.00 -2.46
C THR A 84 -17.70 2.38 -3.93
N LYS A 85 -16.90 1.75 -4.81
CA LYS A 85 -16.72 2.13 -6.23
C LYS A 85 -16.17 3.54 -6.42
N GLU A 86 -15.65 4.16 -5.38
CA GLU A 86 -15.04 5.49 -5.46
C GLU A 86 -13.60 5.41 -5.97
N VAL A 87 -13.20 6.42 -6.75
CA VAL A 87 -11.80 6.59 -7.14
C VAL A 87 -11.08 7.17 -5.92
N LEU A 88 -10.10 6.46 -5.38
CA LEU A 88 -9.28 6.94 -4.26
C LEU A 88 -8.02 7.65 -4.74
N TYR A 89 -7.41 7.11 -5.80
CA TYR A 89 -6.19 7.65 -6.38
C TYR A 89 -6.25 7.66 -7.89
N SER A 90 -5.56 8.61 -8.49
CA SER A 90 -5.24 8.59 -9.91
C SER A 90 -3.75 8.86 -10.13
N THR A 91 -3.18 8.18 -11.12
CA THR A 91 -1.84 8.50 -11.61
C THR A 91 -1.98 9.20 -12.95
N ARG A 92 -1.21 10.27 -13.17
CA ARG A 92 -1.19 11.02 -14.42
C ARG A 92 0.23 11.11 -14.92
N THR A 93 0.47 10.57 -16.11
CA THR A 93 1.77 10.64 -16.79
C THR A 93 1.54 11.28 -18.15
N PRO A 94 2.18 12.43 -18.45
CA PRO A 94 2.01 13.10 -19.72
C PRO A 94 2.44 12.17 -20.85
N LYS A 95 1.76 12.26 -21.99
CA LYS A 95 1.91 11.33 -23.14
C LYS A 95 3.31 11.30 -23.79
N VAL A 96 4.30 12.03 -23.27
CA VAL A 96 5.63 12.14 -23.85
C VAL A 96 6.53 10.97 -23.42
N TRP A 97 6.10 9.74 -23.70
CA TRP A 97 6.80 8.50 -23.32
C TRP A 97 8.16 8.28 -23.99
N PHE A 98 8.47 9.05 -25.04
CA PHE A 98 9.76 8.99 -25.76
C PHE A 98 10.82 9.96 -25.23
N THR A 99 10.50 10.79 -24.26
CA THR A 99 11.52 11.65 -23.65
C THR A 99 12.32 10.87 -22.61
N ARG A 100 13.60 11.21 -22.47
CA ARG A 100 14.50 10.60 -21.47
C ARG A 100 14.04 10.79 -20.03
N GLN A 101 13.08 11.70 -19.82
CA GLN A 101 12.53 12.09 -18.54
C GLN A 101 11.01 12.16 -18.65
N SER A 102 10.30 11.66 -17.65
CA SER A 102 8.86 11.86 -17.54
C SER A 102 8.49 12.08 -16.09
N VAL A 103 7.35 12.73 -15.84
CA VAL A 103 6.86 13.00 -14.49
C VAL A 103 5.51 12.33 -14.32
N THR A 104 5.33 11.52 -13.30
CA THR A 104 4.02 10.97 -12.93
C THR A 104 3.53 11.64 -11.65
N SER A 105 2.40 12.34 -11.73
CA SER A 105 1.69 12.82 -10.54
C SER A 105 0.81 11.71 -9.98
N VAL A 106 0.82 11.54 -8.66
CA VAL A 106 -0.11 10.69 -7.91
C VAL A 106 -1.04 11.59 -7.13
N VAL A 107 -2.33 11.50 -7.41
CA VAL A 107 -3.38 12.39 -6.89
C VAL A 107 -4.33 11.58 -6.03
N ARG A 108 -4.59 12.05 -4.81
CA ARG A 108 -5.64 11.56 -3.91
C ARG A 108 -6.94 12.27 -4.22
N HIS A 109 -8.03 11.52 -4.23
CA HIS A 109 -9.38 12.07 -4.32
C HIS A 109 -9.99 12.08 -2.92
N ALA A 110 -10.59 13.21 -2.52
CA ALA A 110 -11.39 13.25 -1.32
C ALA A 110 -12.61 12.30 -1.48
N PRO A 111 -12.99 11.55 -0.42
CA PRO A 111 -14.19 10.72 -0.48
C PRO A 111 -15.38 11.61 -0.82
N SER A 112 -16.22 11.14 -1.75
CA SER A 112 -17.33 11.94 -2.22
C SER A 112 -18.30 12.09 -1.05
N THR A 113 -18.38 13.30 -0.48
CA THR A 113 -19.42 13.62 0.49
C THR A 113 -20.72 13.80 -0.29
N LYS A 114 -21.22 12.72 -0.93
CA LYS A 114 -22.59 12.67 -1.39
C LYS A 114 -23.42 12.67 -0.13
N GLN A 115 -23.77 13.88 0.31
CA GLN A 115 -24.77 14.09 1.33
C GLN A 115 -25.97 13.24 0.91
N PRO A 116 -26.43 12.28 1.74
CA PRO A 116 -27.58 11.47 1.39
C PRO A 116 -28.70 12.46 1.10
N SER A 117 -29.13 12.52 -0.15
CA SER A 117 -30.22 13.36 -0.60
C SER A 117 -31.53 12.76 -0.10
N GLY A 118 -31.64 12.59 1.21
CA GLY A 118 -32.87 12.38 1.94
C GLY A 118 -33.45 13.76 2.21
N SER A 119 -34.26 14.23 1.27
CA SER A 119 -35.12 15.38 1.45
C SER A 119 -36.18 15.07 2.51
N GLU A 120 -35.82 15.12 3.78
CA GLU A 120 -36.78 15.36 4.85
C GLU A 120 -37.00 16.86 4.95
N SER A 121 -38.04 17.30 4.24
CA SER A 121 -38.72 18.58 4.42
C SER A 121 -39.19 18.70 5.87
N SER A 122 -38.30 19.09 6.78
CA SER A 122 -38.64 19.60 8.10
C SER A 122 -38.64 21.12 8.03
N SER A 123 -39.80 21.69 8.32
CA SER A 123 -40.12 23.10 8.22
C SER A 123 -39.22 23.98 9.12
N PRO A 124 -39.00 25.24 8.75
CA PRO A 124 -38.08 26.12 9.48
C PRO A 124 -38.69 26.58 10.81
N VAL A 125 -38.07 26.18 11.93
CA VAL A 125 -38.27 26.84 13.22
C VAL A 125 -37.30 28.02 13.29
N THR A 126 -37.87 29.22 13.32
CA THR A 126 -37.19 30.51 13.38
C THR A 126 -36.40 30.67 14.69
N PRO A 127 -35.08 30.93 14.67
CA PRO A 127 -34.35 31.38 15.84
C PRO A 127 -34.42 32.92 16.00
N PRO A 128 -34.41 33.45 17.25
CA PRO A 128 -34.45 34.88 17.53
C PRO A 128 -33.10 35.60 17.28
N PRO A 129 -33.11 36.93 17.12
CA PRO A 129 -31.94 37.71 16.72
C PRO A 129 -31.03 38.00 17.93
N THR A 130 -29.74 37.69 17.80
CA THR A 130 -28.70 38.17 18.73
C THR A 130 -27.67 38.99 17.97
N SER A 131 -27.45 40.19 18.50
CA SER A 131 -26.72 41.34 17.97
C SER A 131 -25.18 41.16 17.86
N PRO A 132 -24.48 42.09 17.18
CA PRO A 132 -23.08 41.93 16.74
C PRO A 132 -22.06 42.49 17.74
N SER A 133 -20.89 41.87 17.79
CA SER A 133 -19.69 42.28 18.53
C SER A 133 -18.52 41.52 17.92
N LEU A 134 -17.30 42.03 17.73
CA LEU A 134 -16.69 43.36 17.69
C LEU A 134 -15.40 43.11 16.89
N VAL A 135 -14.98 44.12 16.16
CA VAL A 135 -13.78 44.19 15.31
C VAL A 135 -12.49 43.99 16.12
N GLU A 136 -11.58 43.14 15.66
CA GLU A 136 -10.14 43.36 15.88
C GLU A 136 -9.36 43.11 14.58
N LYS A 137 -8.89 44.23 14.02
CA LYS A 137 -7.87 44.33 12.98
C LYS A 137 -6.52 44.06 13.63
N ILE A 138 -5.76 43.09 13.12
CA ILE A 138 -4.30 43.10 13.29
C ILE A 138 -3.68 43.18 11.90
N SER A 139 -3.11 44.34 11.64
CA SER A 139 -2.30 44.68 10.48
C SER A 139 -0.85 44.42 10.85
N VAL A 140 -0.13 43.61 10.08
CA VAL A 140 1.34 43.61 10.07
C VAL A 140 1.77 43.69 8.62
N GLN A 141 2.57 44.73 8.35
CA GLN A 141 3.01 45.23 7.06
C GLN A 141 4.54 45.26 7.09
N GLU A 142 5.14 45.00 5.92
CA GLU A 142 6.51 45.35 5.48
C GLU A 142 7.69 44.56 6.13
N ASP A 143 8.79 44.24 5.46
CA ASP A 143 9.23 44.50 4.09
C ASP A 143 10.49 43.64 3.77
N ALA A 144 10.91 43.73 2.50
CA ALA A 144 12.29 43.56 2.01
C ALA A 144 12.73 42.20 1.44
N SER A 145 12.63 42.14 0.12
CA SER A 145 13.75 41.99 -0.83
C SER A 145 14.74 40.85 -0.66
N SER A 146 14.78 39.97 -1.66
CA SER A 146 16.02 39.64 -2.38
C SER A 146 15.73 39.19 -3.81
N GLU A 147 16.35 39.93 -4.73
CA GLU A 147 16.53 39.67 -6.17
C GLU A 147 17.31 38.37 -6.47
N LEU A 148 17.38 38.04 -7.77
CA LEU A 148 18.01 36.92 -8.50
C LEU A 148 17.03 35.76 -8.76
N THR A 149 16.70 35.36 -9.99
CA THR A 149 17.35 35.56 -11.30
C THR A 149 16.30 35.36 -12.39
N LYS A 150 16.41 36.20 -13.43
CA LYS A 150 15.66 36.18 -14.68
C LYS A 150 16.01 34.92 -15.48
N LEU A 151 15.06 34.01 -15.68
CA LEU A 151 15.16 32.94 -16.67
C LEU A 151 14.02 33.08 -17.67
N ASP A 152 14.40 33.20 -18.94
CA ASP A 152 13.55 33.47 -20.07
C ASP A 152 12.50 32.37 -20.33
N SER A 153 11.24 32.81 -20.33
CA SER A 153 10.18 32.50 -21.30
C SER A 153 10.16 31.08 -21.91
N LEU A 154 9.54 30.12 -21.20
CA LEU A 154 8.92 28.95 -21.82
C LEU A 154 7.39 29.13 -21.87
N PRO A 155 6.71 28.63 -22.91
CA PRO A 155 5.28 28.84 -23.10
C PRO A 155 4.48 28.29 -21.92
N HIS A 156 3.71 29.17 -21.28
CA HIS A 156 2.73 28.84 -20.27
C HIS A 156 1.71 27.84 -20.83
N CYS A 157 1.74 26.62 -20.28
CA CYS A 157 0.62 25.71 -20.35
C CYS A 157 -0.58 26.39 -19.68
N THR A 158 -1.58 26.80 -20.47
CA THR A 158 -2.85 27.29 -19.94
C THR A 158 -3.54 26.16 -19.15
N PRO A 159 -3.92 26.38 -17.88
CA PRO A 159 -4.71 25.42 -17.11
C PRO A 159 -6.05 25.23 -17.79
N GLY A 160 -6.36 23.98 -18.17
CA GLY A 160 -7.62 23.62 -18.76
C GLY A 160 -8.77 23.76 -17.78
N GLU A 161 -9.92 24.14 -18.33
CA GLU A 161 -11.25 24.24 -17.74
C GLU A 161 -11.44 23.48 -16.41
N GLU A 162 -11.69 24.28 -15.38
CA GLU A 162 -12.11 23.91 -14.03
C GLU A 162 -13.43 23.12 -14.09
N LYS A 163 -13.34 21.80 -14.31
CA LYS A 163 -14.48 20.89 -14.17
C LYS A 163 -14.73 20.65 -12.68
N ASP A 164 -15.82 21.21 -12.18
CA ASP A 164 -16.51 20.87 -10.93
C ASP A 164 -15.65 20.19 -9.85
N GLY A 165 -14.88 21.00 -9.12
CA GLY A 165 -14.74 20.95 -7.66
C GLY A 165 -14.37 19.62 -6.98
N VAL A 166 -13.78 18.64 -7.67
CA VAL A 166 -13.21 17.48 -6.97
C VAL A 166 -11.92 17.96 -6.30
N ASN A 167 -11.92 17.96 -4.96
CA ASN A 167 -10.75 18.28 -4.15
C ASN A 167 -9.66 17.21 -4.38
N GLU A 168 -8.88 17.41 -5.45
CA GLU A 168 -7.73 16.61 -5.82
C GLU A 168 -6.51 17.10 -5.01
N ALA A 169 -5.94 16.23 -4.18
CA ALA A 169 -4.71 16.52 -3.45
C ALA A 169 -3.56 15.77 -4.12
N GLU A 170 -2.58 16.49 -4.70
CA GLU A 170 -1.37 15.87 -5.24
C GLU A 170 -0.48 15.39 -4.08
N ILE A 171 -0.27 14.07 -4.00
CA ILE A 171 0.51 13.44 -2.93
C ILE A 171 2.00 13.49 -3.26
N THR A 172 2.33 13.17 -4.51
CA THR A 172 3.72 13.11 -4.96
C THR A 172 3.83 13.28 -6.47
N LYS A 173 4.99 13.78 -6.91
CA LYS A 173 5.45 13.65 -8.29
C LYS A 173 6.64 12.70 -8.35
N ILE A 174 6.60 11.76 -9.29
CA ILE A 174 7.67 10.81 -9.56
C ILE A 174 8.38 11.24 -10.83
N HIS A 175 9.62 11.70 -10.68
CA HIS A 175 10.48 12.12 -11.79
C HIS A 175 11.28 10.93 -12.29
N TRP A 176 10.77 10.30 -13.35
CA TRP A 176 11.44 9.18 -14.00
C TRP A 176 12.60 9.67 -14.84
N LYS A 177 13.77 9.06 -14.65
CA LYS A 177 14.93 9.24 -15.51
C LYS A 177 15.41 7.87 -15.94
N PHE A 178 15.57 7.65 -17.24
CA PHE A 178 15.89 6.31 -17.75
C PHE A 178 17.30 5.83 -17.34
N PHE A 179 18.27 6.77 -17.33
CA PHE A 179 19.68 6.51 -17.00
C PHE A 179 20.14 7.08 -15.66
N HIS A 180 19.23 7.65 -14.88
CA HIS A 180 19.55 8.25 -13.59
C HIS A 180 18.57 7.76 -12.52
N ASP A 181 18.88 8.07 -11.27
CA ASP A 181 18.00 7.76 -10.16
C ASP A 181 16.65 8.48 -10.30
N THR A 182 15.60 7.77 -9.89
CA THR A 182 14.23 8.31 -9.87
C THR A 182 14.10 9.20 -8.65
N LEU A 183 13.46 10.36 -8.80
CA LEU A 183 13.24 11.30 -7.69
C LEU A 183 11.76 11.34 -7.33
N PHE A 184 11.47 11.32 -6.03
CA PHE A 184 10.15 11.60 -5.49
C PHE A 184 10.11 13.05 -5.00
N GLU A 185 9.14 13.81 -5.46
CA GLU A 185 8.82 15.14 -4.95
C GLU A 185 7.55 15.01 -4.09
N GLN A 186 7.67 15.30 -2.79
CA GLN A 186 6.58 15.26 -1.83
C GLN A 186 6.69 16.52 -0.95
N GLU A 187 5.61 17.30 -0.85
CA GLU A 187 5.58 18.52 -0.01
C GLU A 187 6.79 19.45 -0.23
N LEU A 188 7.13 19.71 -1.50
CA LEU A 188 8.30 20.50 -1.93
C LEU A 188 9.68 19.90 -1.61
N GLN A 189 9.74 18.73 -0.96
CA GLN A 189 10.98 17.99 -0.76
C GLN A 189 11.20 17.02 -1.91
N THR A 190 12.37 17.10 -2.52
CA THR A 190 12.82 16.10 -3.50
C THR A 190 13.73 15.10 -2.82
N LYS A 191 13.35 13.82 -2.85
CA LYS A 191 14.11 12.70 -2.29
C LYS A 191 14.47 11.73 -3.40
N ASP A 192 15.70 11.23 -3.36
CA ASP A 192 16.11 10.14 -4.23
C ASP A 192 15.37 8.86 -3.84
N VAL A 193 14.92 8.07 -4.82
CA VAL A 193 14.24 6.80 -4.54
C VAL A 193 15.11 5.84 -3.73
N ASN A 194 16.43 5.88 -3.86
CA ASN A 194 17.32 5.03 -3.07
C ASN A 194 17.47 5.52 -1.62
N GLN A 195 17.18 6.79 -1.35
CA GLN A 195 17.09 7.32 0.02
C GLN A 195 15.74 6.96 0.65
N LEU A 196 14.65 6.97 -0.12
CA LEU A 196 13.33 6.58 0.37
C LEU A 196 13.16 5.07 0.49
N MET A 197 13.67 4.33 -0.49
CA MET A 197 13.52 2.89 -0.68
C MET A 197 14.90 2.22 -0.77
N GLU A 198 15.46 1.91 0.38
CA GLU A 198 16.75 1.26 0.52
C GLU A 198 16.77 -0.12 -0.17
N LYS A 199 17.92 -0.51 -0.71
CA LYS A 199 18.11 -1.86 -1.26
C LYS A 199 18.20 -2.83 -0.09
N SER A 200 17.36 -3.87 -0.10
CA SER A 200 17.45 -4.96 0.86
C SER A 200 17.95 -6.24 0.19
N GLY A 201 18.88 -6.93 0.86
CA GLY A 201 19.47 -8.18 0.41
C GLY A 201 20.68 -8.05 -0.53
N CYS A 202 21.50 -9.10 -0.58
CA CYS A 202 22.72 -9.17 -1.38
C CYS A 202 22.56 -10.01 -2.67
N ARG A 203 21.34 -10.42 -3.02
CA ARG A 203 21.12 -11.35 -4.15
C ARG A 203 20.95 -10.55 -5.45
N PRO A 204 21.79 -10.75 -6.47
CA PRO A 204 21.74 -9.96 -7.72
C PRO A 204 20.43 -10.12 -8.50
N LEU A 205 19.66 -11.17 -8.21
CA LEU A 205 18.38 -11.48 -8.85
C LEU A 205 17.16 -11.01 -8.04
N ARG A 206 17.33 -10.65 -6.77
CA ARG A 206 16.24 -10.11 -5.94
C ARG A 206 16.43 -8.62 -5.76
N PHE A 207 15.35 -7.89 -5.87
CA PHE A 207 15.38 -6.44 -5.84
C PHE A 207 14.39 -5.93 -4.83
N ASP A 208 14.52 -6.52 -3.65
CA ASP A 208 13.67 -6.22 -2.53
C ASP A 208 14.03 -4.82 -2.06
N ARG A 209 13.01 -4.01 -1.79
CA ARG A 209 13.18 -2.62 -1.37
C ARG A 209 12.50 -2.39 -0.05
N THR A 210 13.19 -1.73 0.86
CA THR A 210 12.67 -1.40 2.18
C THR A 210 12.47 0.09 2.33
N PHE A 211 11.40 0.50 2.98
CA PHE A 211 11.17 1.89 3.38
C PHE A 211 10.59 1.91 4.78
N LYS A 212 10.62 3.07 5.45
CA LYS A 212 10.07 3.26 6.80
C LYS A 212 8.98 4.31 6.80
N VAL A 213 7.89 4.05 7.52
CA VAL A 213 6.82 5.00 7.81
C VAL A 213 6.58 4.99 9.31
N ASN A 214 6.65 6.16 9.96
CA ASN A 214 6.46 6.29 11.42
C ASN A 214 7.35 5.33 12.24
N GLY A 215 8.57 5.08 11.78
CA GLY A 215 9.53 4.15 12.40
C GLY A 215 9.30 2.66 12.08
N ILE A 216 8.16 2.30 11.47
CA ILE A 216 7.83 0.95 11.05
C ILE A 216 8.46 0.67 9.68
N GLY A 217 9.21 -0.42 9.57
CA GLY A 217 9.80 -0.89 8.31
C GLY A 217 8.81 -1.68 7.47
N TYR A 218 8.88 -1.49 6.16
CA TYR A 218 8.12 -2.24 5.16
C TYR A 218 9.05 -2.69 4.04
N LYS A 219 8.82 -3.88 3.50
CA LYS A 219 9.64 -4.55 2.48
C LYS A 219 8.79 -4.97 1.29
N TRP A 220 9.07 -4.41 0.13
CA TRP A 220 8.57 -4.93 -1.14
C TRP A 220 9.33 -6.21 -1.51
N ASP A 221 8.65 -7.34 -1.40
CA ASP A 221 9.05 -8.62 -1.95
C ASP A 221 8.61 -8.66 -3.41
N LEU A 222 9.58 -8.48 -4.31
CA LEU A 222 9.33 -8.44 -5.76
C LEU A 222 9.39 -9.84 -6.41
N GLY A 223 9.76 -10.85 -5.62
CA GLY A 223 10.01 -12.21 -6.07
C GLY A 223 10.96 -12.30 -7.27
N LEU A 224 10.84 -13.39 -8.03
CA LEU A 224 11.57 -13.54 -9.29
C LEU A 224 10.83 -12.77 -10.39
N VAL A 225 11.60 -12.00 -11.19
CA VAL A 225 11.08 -11.16 -12.27
C VAL A 225 10.17 -11.99 -13.19
N GLY A 226 8.89 -11.62 -13.25
CA GLY A 226 7.89 -12.24 -14.14
C GLY A 226 7.13 -13.44 -13.56
N PHE A 227 7.53 -13.98 -12.41
CA PHE A 227 6.89 -15.16 -11.81
C PHE A 227 5.97 -14.80 -10.64
N ASP A 228 6.43 -13.88 -9.79
CA ASP A 228 5.72 -13.51 -8.58
C ASP A 228 5.09 -12.13 -8.70
N ALA A 229 3.90 -12.00 -8.12
CA ALA A 229 3.26 -10.72 -7.98
C ALA A 229 3.85 -9.96 -6.78
N PRO A 230 4.17 -8.66 -6.90
CA PRO A 230 4.72 -7.88 -5.80
C PRO A 230 3.87 -7.93 -4.54
N LYS A 231 4.55 -8.12 -3.41
CA LYS A 231 3.93 -8.10 -2.08
C LYS A 231 4.67 -7.10 -1.22
N LEU A 232 3.93 -6.28 -0.50
CA LEU A 232 4.47 -5.46 0.57
C LEU A 232 4.29 -6.21 1.88
N LYS A 233 5.39 -6.41 2.59
CA LYS A 233 5.42 -7.01 3.93
C LYS A 233 5.82 -5.97 4.95
N MET A 234 5.30 -6.05 6.16
CA MET A 234 5.91 -5.40 7.32
C MET A 234 7.25 -6.07 7.59
N ASP A 235 8.25 -5.30 7.99
CA ASP A 235 9.57 -5.81 8.37
C ASP A 235 9.57 -6.27 9.83
N ASP A 236 8.59 -7.12 10.16
CA ASP A 236 8.45 -7.82 11.43
C ASP A 236 8.94 -9.27 11.28
N ASP A 237 9.21 -9.96 12.39
CA ASP A 237 9.64 -11.37 12.38
C ASP A 237 8.58 -12.30 11.74
N ALA A 238 7.33 -11.86 11.69
CA ALA A 238 6.22 -12.59 11.10
C ALA A 238 6.10 -12.43 9.58
N GLU A 239 6.84 -11.51 8.96
CA GLU A 239 6.70 -11.11 7.55
C GLU A 239 5.25 -10.82 7.13
N THR A 240 4.54 -10.08 7.98
CA THR A 240 3.12 -9.77 7.81
C THR A 240 2.87 -9.11 6.46
N VAL A 241 2.04 -9.74 5.60
CA VAL A 241 1.67 -9.14 4.29
C VAL A 241 0.68 -8.00 4.52
N VAL A 242 1.07 -6.79 4.12
CA VAL A 242 0.30 -5.56 4.26
C VAL A 242 -0.41 -5.20 2.95
N ALA A 243 0.23 -5.45 1.82
CA ALA A 243 -0.39 -5.27 0.52
C ALA A 243 0.06 -6.33 -0.48
N LYS A 244 -0.81 -6.68 -1.42
CA LYS A 244 -0.49 -7.63 -2.49
C LYS A 244 -1.04 -7.13 -3.80
N PHE A 245 -0.15 -6.95 -4.77
CA PHE A 245 -0.54 -6.63 -6.13
C PHE A 245 -0.85 -7.94 -6.86
N HIS A 246 -1.95 -7.99 -7.60
CA HIS A 246 -2.32 -9.14 -8.40
C HIS A 246 -2.53 -8.73 -9.84
N ARG A 247 -2.09 -9.62 -10.73
CA ARG A 247 -2.36 -9.56 -12.15
C ARG A 247 -3.06 -10.84 -12.55
N THR A 248 -4.37 -10.76 -12.72
CA THR A 248 -5.15 -11.88 -13.23
C THR A 248 -5.34 -11.72 -14.73
N CYS A 249 -5.02 -12.75 -15.49
CA CYS A 249 -5.32 -12.83 -16.91
C CYS A 249 -6.41 -13.87 -17.08
N CYS A 250 -7.65 -13.43 -17.34
CA CYS A 250 -8.77 -14.33 -17.61
C CYS A 250 -9.31 -13.97 -19.00
N PHE A 251 -9.29 -14.94 -19.92
CA PHE A 251 -9.95 -14.84 -21.23
C PHE A 251 -9.61 -13.56 -22.01
N GLY A 252 -8.32 -13.19 -22.10
CA GLY A 252 -7.86 -12.00 -22.85
C GLY A 252 -8.04 -10.66 -22.13
N THR A 253 -8.75 -10.64 -21.00
CA THR A 253 -8.86 -9.48 -20.11
C THR A 253 -7.85 -9.61 -18.97
N THR A 254 -6.95 -8.63 -18.86
CA THR A 254 -6.06 -8.51 -17.71
C THR A 254 -6.72 -7.58 -16.70
N LYS A 255 -7.01 -8.11 -15.50
CA LYS A 255 -7.50 -7.34 -14.36
C LYS A 255 -6.37 -7.18 -13.35
N LEU A 256 -6.13 -5.94 -12.96
CA LEU A 256 -5.14 -5.58 -11.96
C LEU A 256 -5.86 -5.20 -10.66
N THR A 257 -5.43 -5.79 -9.55
CA THR A 257 -5.96 -5.49 -8.21
C THR A 257 -4.82 -5.26 -7.23
N LEU A 258 -5.07 -4.38 -6.27
CA LEU A 258 -4.24 -4.20 -5.09
C LEU A 258 -5.08 -4.61 -3.88
N GLU A 259 -4.70 -5.70 -3.23
CA GLU A 259 -5.29 -6.14 -1.96
C GLU A 259 -4.52 -5.50 -0.81
N LEU A 260 -5.25 -5.00 0.18
CA LEU A 260 -4.74 -4.29 1.34
C LEU A 260 -5.23 -4.99 2.61
N ARG A 261 -4.30 -5.20 3.54
CA ARG A 261 -4.62 -5.69 4.88
C ARG A 261 -5.42 -4.62 5.63
N PRO A 262 -6.46 -4.98 6.39
CA PRO A 262 -7.14 -4.06 7.29
C PRO A 262 -6.15 -3.35 8.22
N GLY A 263 -6.32 -2.05 8.44
CA GLY A 263 -5.44 -1.23 9.28
C GLY A 263 -4.21 -0.68 8.56
N SER A 264 -4.11 -0.83 7.23
CA SER A 264 -3.02 -0.26 6.40
C SER A 264 -3.42 1.03 5.67
N GLU A 265 -4.59 1.58 5.99
CA GLU A 265 -5.14 2.78 5.37
C GLU A 265 -4.29 4.02 5.66
N ASP A 266 -3.60 4.06 6.81
CA ASP A 266 -2.72 5.13 7.24
C ASP A 266 -1.47 5.28 6.35
N ILE A 267 -1.00 4.17 5.78
CA ILE A 267 0.16 4.14 4.88
C ILE A 267 -0.21 4.03 3.40
N LEU A 268 -1.50 4.11 3.06
CA LEU A 268 -2.00 3.84 1.70
C LEU A 268 -1.34 4.73 0.64
N ASP A 269 -1.12 6.00 0.95
CA ASP A 269 -0.42 6.96 0.08
C ASP A 269 0.99 6.45 -0.29
N MET A 270 1.71 5.93 0.70
CA MET A 270 3.04 5.35 0.53
C MET A 270 3.00 4.03 -0.27
N ILE A 271 1.99 3.18 -0.03
CA ILE A 271 1.79 1.94 -0.79
C ILE A 271 1.60 2.26 -2.28
N VAL A 272 0.69 3.19 -2.61
CA VAL A 272 0.40 3.54 -4.00
C VAL A 272 1.62 4.16 -4.68
N MET A 273 2.28 5.12 -4.04
CA MET A 273 3.49 5.75 -4.58
C MET A 273 4.59 4.73 -4.87
N THR A 274 4.93 3.89 -3.90
CA THR A 274 6.02 2.91 -4.05
C THR A 274 5.65 1.78 -5.02
N LEU A 275 4.38 1.38 -5.10
CA LEU A 275 3.89 0.40 -6.07
C LEU A 275 4.05 0.89 -7.52
N VAL A 276 3.74 2.16 -7.80
CA VAL A 276 3.94 2.77 -9.14
C VAL A 276 5.40 2.64 -9.57
N TRP A 277 6.32 2.95 -8.66
CA TRP A 277 7.77 2.77 -8.89
C TRP A 277 8.17 1.30 -9.09
N VAL A 278 7.68 0.40 -8.25
CA VAL A 278 7.95 -1.03 -8.33
C VAL A 278 7.56 -1.59 -9.71
N GLN A 279 6.36 -1.26 -10.19
CA GLN A 279 5.89 -1.74 -11.50
C GLN A 279 6.68 -1.15 -12.66
N TRP A 280 7.04 0.14 -12.60
CA TRP A 280 7.92 0.73 -13.60
C TRP A 280 9.25 -0.03 -13.69
N ARG A 281 9.87 -0.30 -12.53
CA ARG A 281 11.16 -0.97 -12.48
C ARG A 281 11.08 -2.42 -12.97
N GLN A 282 10.01 -3.13 -12.64
CA GLN A 282 9.76 -4.48 -13.18
C GLN A 282 9.65 -4.47 -14.71
N ARG A 283 9.01 -3.45 -15.31
CA ARG A 283 8.93 -3.31 -16.77
C ARG A 283 10.27 -3.03 -17.42
N LEU A 284 11.04 -2.09 -16.88
CA LEU A 284 12.37 -1.78 -17.41
C LEU A 284 13.26 -3.02 -17.44
N ARG A 285 13.15 -3.91 -16.46
CA ARG A 285 13.89 -5.17 -16.46
C ARG A 285 13.52 -6.12 -17.58
N MET A 286 12.22 -6.24 -17.86
CA MET A 286 11.78 -7.06 -18.98
C MET A 286 12.40 -6.57 -20.29
N PHE A 287 12.63 -5.25 -20.43
CA PHE A 287 13.35 -4.70 -21.59
C PHE A 287 14.85 -4.96 -21.56
N THR A 288 15.53 -4.82 -20.41
CA THR A 288 16.99 -5.04 -20.33
C THR A 288 17.41 -6.50 -20.34
N MET A 289 16.49 -7.43 -20.03
CA MET A 289 16.75 -8.88 -20.02
C MET A 289 16.49 -9.56 -21.36
N VAL A 290 15.94 -8.86 -22.37
CA VAL A 290 16.02 -9.36 -23.74
C VAL A 290 17.48 -9.32 -24.12
N PRO A 291 18.15 -10.48 -24.28
CA PRO A 291 19.57 -10.50 -24.54
C PRO A 291 19.83 -9.70 -25.80
N THR A 292 20.86 -8.86 -25.75
CA THR A 292 21.50 -8.17 -26.88
C THR A 292 22.03 -9.13 -27.95
N ALA A 293 21.60 -10.41 -27.95
CA ALA A 293 21.85 -11.40 -28.98
C ALA A 293 21.27 -11.01 -30.34
N ALA A 294 20.33 -10.06 -30.40
CA ALA A 294 19.79 -9.52 -31.66
C ALA A 294 20.58 -8.32 -32.24
N MET A 295 21.67 -7.87 -31.59
CA MET A 295 22.56 -6.81 -32.13
C MET A 295 23.91 -7.34 -32.65
N LEU A 296 24.07 -8.66 -32.78
CA LEU A 296 25.27 -9.29 -33.35
C LEU A 296 24.97 -10.12 -34.62
N LEU A 297 23.91 -9.76 -35.35
CA LEU A 297 23.62 -10.22 -36.71
C LEU A 297 23.49 -8.99 -37.62
#